data_AF-A0A7W8XCU2-F1
#
_entry.id   AF-A0A7W8XCU2-F1
#
_cell.length_a   1.000
_cell.length_b   1.000
_cell.length_c   1.000
_cell.angle_alpha   90.00
_cell.angle_beta   90.00
_cell.angle_gamma   90.00
#
_symmetry.space_group_name_H-M   'P 1'
#
loop_
_entity.id
_entity.type
_entity.pdbx_description
1 polymer ?
#
loop_
_entity_poly.entity_id
_entity_poly.type
_entity_poly.pdbx_seq_one_letter_code
_entity_poly.pdbx_strand_id
1 'polypeptide(L)' 'MTLLTSILRRWCARYGIEFTAEESKRKAKELVEWFEFGVKDPAELEELIDGKHWLVCRI' A
#
# COMPACT_ATOMS: atom_id res chain seq x y z
N MET A 1 9.18 12.26 7.28
CA MET A 1 8.15 11.21 7.33
C MET A 1 8.22 10.43 6.03
N THR A 2 8.20 9.10 6.09
CA THR A 2 8.48 8.19 4.97
C THR A 2 7.34 8.17 3.95
N LEU A 3 7.68 7.96 2.67
CA LEU A 3 6.76 7.89 1.54
C LEU A 3 5.59 6.92 1.80
N LEU A 4 5.91 5.72 2.28
CA LEU A 4 4.95 4.64 2.56
C LEU A 4 3.89 5.05 3.58
N THR A 5 4.26 5.80 4.61
CA THR A 5 3.31 6.28 5.62
C THR A 5 2.32 7.29 5.04
N SER A 6 2.77 8.11 4.08
CA SER A 6 1.89 9.07 3.41
C SER A 6 0.87 8.37 2.52
N ILE A 7 1.33 7.35 1.77
CA ILE A 7 0.48 6.49 0.92
C ILE A 7 -0.56 5.75 1.78
N LEU A 8 -0.13 5.08 2.84
CA LEU A 8 -1.02 4.35 3.73
C LEU A 8 -2.08 5.26 4.37
N ARG A 9 -1.68 6.47 4.79
CA ARG A 9 -2.61 7.44 5.38
C ARG A 9 -3.67 7.88 4.38
N ARG A 10 -3.32 8.10 3.11
CA ARG A 10 -4.29 8.42 2.05
C ARG A 10 -5.26 7.27 1.81
N TRP A 11 -4.74 6.05 1.74
CA TRP A 11 -5.57 4.86 1.59
C TRP A 11 -6.53 4.70 2.77
N CYS A 12 -6.05 4.83 4.01
CA CYS A 12 -6.89 4.83 5.21
C CYS A 12 -8.00 5.88 5.15
N ALA A 13 -7.66 7.12 4.77
CA ALA A 13 -8.64 8.21 4.64
C ALA A 13 -9.67 7.93 3.53
N ARG A 14 -9.27 7.30 2.42
CA ARG A 14 -10.14 6.95 1.30
C ARG A 14 -11.18 5.90 1.67
N TYR A 15 -10.77 4.88 2.43
CA TYR A 15 -11.63 3.75 2.82
C TYR A 15 -12.29 3.94 4.19
N GLY A 16 -12.01 5.05 4.89
CA GLY A 16 -12.53 5.30 6.24
C GLY A 16 -11.96 4.34 7.30
N ILE A 17 -10.77 3.79 7.05
CA ILE A 17 -10.11 2.81 7.92
C ILE A 17 -9.21 3.56 8.90
N GLU A 18 -9.23 3.16 10.16
CA GLU A 18 -8.31 3.71 11.15
C GLU A 18 -6.86 3.30 10.85
N PHE A 19 -5.93 4.24 10.98
CA PHE A 19 -4.51 3.97 10.73
C PHE A 19 -3.93 2.87 11.64
N THR A 20 -4.51 2.68 12.81
CA THR A 20 -4.15 1.66 13.80
C THR A 20 -4.91 0.35 13.63
N ALA A 21 -5.89 0.29 12.72
CA ALA A 21 -6.64 -0.92 12.45
C ALA A 21 -5.73 -2.03 11.91
N GLU A 22 -6.11 -3.28 12.18
CA GLU A 22 -5.39 -4.45 11.66
C GLU A 22 -5.29 -4.44 10.12
N GLU A 23 -6.31 -3.92 9.45
CA GLU A 23 -6.31 -3.78 7.99
C GLU A 23 -5.26 -2.79 7.50
N SER A 24 -5.11 -1.64 8.15
CA SER A 24 -4.05 -0.67 7.89
C SER A 24 -2.67 -1.29 8.11
N LYS A 25 -2.48 -2.06 9.20
CA LYS A 25 -1.20 -2.74 9.47
C LYS A 25 -0.84 -3.77 8.39
N ARG A 26 -1.83 -4.51 7.88
CA ARG A 26 -1.61 -5.44 6.76
C ARG A 26 -1.16 -4.69 5.50
N LYS A 27 -1.86 -3.61 5.13
CA LYS A 27 -1.47 -2.77 4.00
C LYS A 27 -0.09 -2.10 4.18
N ALA A 28 0.24 -1.71 5.41
CA ALA A 28 1.57 -1.18 5.73
C ALA A 28 2.67 -2.18 5.43
N LYS A 29 2.45 -3.45 5.78
CA LYS A 29 3.39 -4.53 5.51
C LYS A 29 3.55 -4.77 4.01
N GLU A 30 2.43 -4.85 3.27
CA GLU A 30 2.46 -4.99 1.80
C GLU A 30 3.25 -3.85 1.14
N LEU A 31 3.05 -2.60 1.57
CA LEU A 31 3.81 -1.44 1.07
C LEU A 31 5.32 -1.59 1.26
N VAL A 32 5.74 -2.09 2.43
CA VAL A 32 7.15 -2.32 2.72
C VAL A 32 7.70 -3.42 1.82
N GLU A 33 6.97 -4.54 1.67
CA GLU A 33 7.37 -5.63 0.80
C GLU A 33 7.54 -5.18 -0.66
N TRP A 34 6.59 -4.40 -1.20
CA TRP A 34 6.70 -3.84 -2.55
C TRP A 34 7.86 -2.86 -2.69
N PHE A 35 8.10 -2.03 -1.67
CA PHE A 35 9.20 -1.09 -1.67
C PHE A 35 10.57 -1.79 -1.63
N GLU A 36 10.70 -2.84 -0.83
CA GLU A 36 11.90 -3.69 -0.77
C GLU A 36 12.10 -4.49 -2.06
N PHE A 37 11.02 -4.90 -2.72
CA PHE A 37 11.08 -5.53 -4.04
C PHE A 37 11.59 -4.58 -5.13
N GLY A 38 11.46 -3.26 -4.93
CA GLY A 38 12.00 -2.23 -5.82
C GLY A 38 10.95 -1.26 -6.37
N VAL A 39 9.68 -1.38 -5.97
CA VAL A 39 8.64 -0.42 -6.36
C VAL A 39 8.82 0.86 -5.56
N LYS A 40 9.28 1.92 -6.23
CA LYS A 40 9.52 3.23 -5.59
C LYS A 40 8.50 4.28 -5.96
N ASP A 41 7.66 4.00 -6.96
CA ASP A 41 6.67 4.96 -7.40
C ASP A 41 5.47 4.98 -6.45
N PRO A 42 5.10 6.14 -5.89
CA PRO A 42 3.98 6.25 -4.97
C PRO A 42 2.63 5.90 -5.61
N ALA A 43 2.45 6.19 -6.90
CA ALA A 43 1.19 5.89 -7.58
C ALA A 43 1.02 4.36 -7.73
N GLU A 44 2.08 3.66 -8.15
CA GLU A 44 2.07 2.19 -8.24
C GLU A 44 1.83 1.55 -6.87
N LEU A 45 2.51 2.02 -5.83
CA LEU A 45 2.31 1.54 -4.46
C LEU A 45 0.87 1.76 -3.97
N GLU A 46 0.27 2.92 -4.27
CA GLU A 46 -1.15 3.20 -3.98
C GLU A 46 -2.06 2.19 -4.70
N GLU A 47 -1.82 1.90 -5.99
CA GLU A 47 -2.62 0.94 -6.76
C GLU A 47 -2.49 -0.51 -6.28
N LEU A 48 -1.28 -0.91 -5.88
CA LEU A 48 -0.98 -2.24 -5.36
C LEU A 48 -1.77 -2.50 -4.06
N ILE A 49 -1.76 -1.55 -3.12
CA ILE A 49 -2.53 -1.71 -1.88
C ILE A 49 -4.04 -1.52 -2.06
N ASP A 50 -4.48 -0.75 -3.06
CA ASP A 50 -5.90 -0.62 -3.47
C ASP A 50 -6.45 -1.97 -3.99
N GLY A 51 -5.56 -2.92 -4.33
CA GLY A 51 -5.94 -4.23 -4.88
C GLY A 51 -6.43 -4.14 -6.33
N LYS A 52 -6.15 -3.02 -7.02
CA LYS A 52 -6.60 -2.79 -8.40
C LYS A 52 -5.78 -3.50 -9.46
N HIS A 53 -4.59 -3.99 -9.12
CA HIS A 53 -3.71 -4.65 -10.07
C HIS A 53 -3.04 -5.90 -9.48
N TRP A 54 -3.80 -6.99 -9.41
CA TRP A 54 -3.22 -8.35 -9.29
C TRP A 54 -3.45 -9.14 -10.58
N LEU A 55 -3.13 -8.50 -11.70
CA LEU A 55 -2.82 -9.18 -12.97
C LEU A 55 -1.30 -9.27 -13.16
N VAL A 56 -0.53 -9.50 -12.09
CA VAL A 56 0.79 -10.10 -12.29
C VAL A 56 0.56 -11.54 -12.68
N CYS A 57 0.64 -11.80 -13.99
CA CYS A 57 0.71 -13.15 -14.55
C CYS A 57 1.61 -14.00 -13.68
N ARG A 58 1.01 -14.98 -13.02
CA ARG A 58 1.69 -16.13 -12.44
C ARG A 58 2.27 -16.91 -13.63
N ILE A 59 3.51 -16.61 -14.01
CA ILE A 59 4.31 -17.39 -14.97
C ILE A 59 4.74 -18.69 -14.28
#